data_AF-A0A820R457-F1
#
_entry.id   AF-A0A820R457-F1
#
_cell.length_a   1.000
_cell.length_b   1.000
_cell.length_c   1.000
_cell.angle_alpha   90.00
_cell.angle_beta   90.00
_cell.angle_gamma   90.00
#
_symmetry.space_group_name_H-M   'P 1'
#
loop_
_entity.id
_entity.type
_entity.pdbx_description
1 polymer ?
#
loop_
_entity_poly.entity_id
_entity_poly.type
_entity_poly.pdbx_seq_one_letter_code
_entity_poly.pdbx_strand_id
1 'polypeptide(L)'
;MELTSSSHTSLAGNLALIGFTFGEALVTMFAYLARGWLLLKWIISGYFALVLPYLYFVPESPYWLFSTQKYNQLEHCLNTIATKNGRTHDQWHPYYIQLIHDPDIAMRHAKHAARTTREKFLMHIPRLIICGLLGFVTML
;
A
#
# COMPACT_ATOMS: atom_id res chain seq x y z
N MET A 1 -3.38 1.30 0.77
CA MET A 1 -4.47 2.18 1.28
C MET A 1 -5.86 1.73 0.83
N GLU A 2 -5.98 1.01 -0.29
CA GLU A 2 -7.25 0.47 -0.79
C GLU A 2 -7.81 -0.74 -0.02
N LEU A 3 -6.95 -1.57 0.57
CA LEU A 3 -7.31 -2.78 1.34
C LEU A 3 -7.52 -2.51 2.84
N THR A 4 -7.27 -1.28 3.28
CA THR A 4 -7.34 -0.89 4.69
C THR A 4 -8.54 0.00 4.91
N SER A 5 -9.40 -0.32 5.88
CA SER A 5 -10.53 0.55 6.26
C SER A 5 -10.03 1.97 6.57
N SER A 6 -10.82 3.00 6.22
CA SER A 6 -10.48 4.43 6.32
C SER A 6 -9.81 4.80 7.66
N SER A 7 -10.23 4.18 8.76
CA SER A 7 -9.67 4.41 10.11
C SER A 7 -8.23 3.92 10.31
N HIS A 8 -7.76 2.93 9.56
CA HIS A 8 -6.41 2.35 9.71
C HIS A 8 -5.46 2.75 8.59
N THR A 9 -5.90 3.57 7.64
CA THR A 9 -5.11 4.01 6.48
C THR A 9 -3.84 4.76 6.88
N SER A 10 -3.94 5.68 7.86
CA SER A 10 -2.79 6.44 8.36
C SER A 10 -1.77 5.56 9.09
N LEU A 11 -2.23 4.55 9.84
CA LEU A 11 -1.35 3.62 10.54
C LEU A 11 -0.58 2.76 9.53
N ALA A 12 -1.28 2.21 8.53
CA ALA A 12 -0.65 1.44 7.46
C ALA A 12 0.39 2.27 6.68
N GLY A 13 0.07 3.54 6.39
CA GLY A 13 1.02 4.46 5.76
C GLY A 13 2.25 4.73 6.62
N ASN A 14 2.07 5.00 7.90
CA ASN A 14 3.18 5.25 8.83
C ASN A 14 4.05 4.00 9.03
N LEU A 15 3.45 2.80 9.08
CA LEU A 15 4.20 1.56 9.18
C LEU A 15 5.06 1.29 7.94
N ALA A 16 4.56 1.63 6.76
CA ALA A 16 5.35 1.57 5.52
C ALA A 16 6.53 2.53 5.56
N LEU A 17 6.34 3.76 6.07
CA LEU A 17 7.42 4.74 6.24
C LEU A 17 8.48 4.27 7.24
N ILE A 18 8.06 3.71 8.38
CA ILE A 18 8.98 3.13 9.37
C ILE A 18 9.79 1.99 8.75
N GLY A 19 9.14 1.11 7.99
CA GLY A 19 9.81 0.03 7.26
C GLY A 19 10.84 0.55 6.24
N PHE A 20 10.50 1.64 5.54
CA PHE A 20 11.41 2.29 4.60
C PHE A 20 12.66 2.85 5.30
N THR A 21 12.48 3.65 6.34
CA THR A 21 13.60 4.22 7.12
C THR A 21 14.46 3.14 7.76
N PHE A 22 13.84 2.06 8.25
CA PHE A 22 14.56 0.92 8.81
C PHE A 22 15.40 0.19 7.74
N GLY A 23 14.87 0.05 6.51
CA GLY A 23 15.60 -0.48 5.38
C GLY A 23 16.84 0.36 5.04
N GLU A 24 16.71 1.68 4.99
CA GLU A 24 17.84 2.59 4.74
C GLU A 24 18.91 2.53 5.84
N ALA A 25 18.48 2.45 7.11
CA ALA A 25 19.38 2.30 8.24
C ALA A 25 20.17 0.98 8.17
N LEU A 26 19.50 -0.12 7.82
CA LEU A 26 20.15 -1.42 7.61
C LEU A 26 21.15 -1.38 6.46
N VAL A 27 20.79 -0.79 5.31
CA VAL A 27 21.71 -0.66 4.16
C VAL A 27 22.94 0.14 4.54
N THR A 28 22.77 1.25 5.28
CA THR A 28 23.87 2.10 5.75
C THR A 28 24.77 1.34 6.73
N MET A 29 24.19 0.57 7.65
CA MET A 29 24.94 -0.30 8.56
C MET A 29 25.75 -1.34 7.78
N PHE A 30 25.14 -2.05 6.81
CA PHE A 30 25.86 -3.01 5.97
C PHE A 30 26.94 -2.36 5.11
N ALA A 31 26.73 -1.14 4.61
CA ALA A 31 27.74 -0.38 3.89
C ALA A 31 28.94 -0.02 4.77
N TYR A 32 28.71 0.28 6.05
CA TYR A 32 29.80 0.54 7.00
C TYR A 32 30.62 -0.71 7.32
N LEU A 33 29.95 -1.87 7.51
CA LEU A 33 30.64 -3.14 7.77
C LEU A 33 31.34 -3.71 6.52
N ALA A 34 30.73 -3.55 5.35
CA ALA A 34 31.27 -4.03 4.09
C ALA A 34 32.31 -3.03 3.53
N ARG A 35 33.58 -3.24 3.88
CA ARG A 35 34.71 -2.47 3.29
C ARG A 35 34.87 -2.61 1.76
N GLY A 36 34.09 -3.46 1.10
CA GLY A 36 34.13 -3.71 -0.34
C GLY A 36 32.78 -3.49 -1.03
N TRP A 37 32.78 -2.65 -2.07
CA TRP A 37 31.60 -2.31 -2.87
C TRP A 37 30.90 -3.52 -3.53
N LEU A 38 31.65 -4.59 -3.82
CA LEU A 38 31.10 -5.81 -4.42
C LEU A 38 30.19 -6.58 -3.43
N LEU A 39 30.58 -6.63 -2.16
CA LEU A 39 29.83 -7.36 -1.12
C LEU A 39 28.50 -6.66 -0.84
N LEU A 40 28.49 -5.32 -0.86
CA LEU A 40 27.27 -4.52 -0.76
C LEU A 40 26.29 -4.81 -1.92
N LYS A 41 26.79 -4.93 -3.16
CA LYS A 41 25.96 -5.30 -4.32
C LYS A 41 25.32 -6.68 -4.17
N TRP A 42 26.06 -7.66 -3.64
CA TRP A 42 25.52 -9.00 -3.40
C TRP A 42 24.43 -9.01 -2.32
N ILE A 43 24.62 -8.26 -1.22
CA ILE A 43 23.61 -8.12 -0.17
C ILE A 43 22.32 -7.50 -0.73
N ILE A 44 22.45 -6.41 -1.49
CA ILE A 44 21.30 -5.72 -2.09
C ILE A 44 20.58 -6.65 -3.07
N SER A 45 21.33 -7.36 -3.93
CA SER A 45 20.75 -8.33 -4.87
C SER A 45 20.03 -9.47 -4.14
N GLY A 46 20.62 -9.99 -3.06
CA GLY A 46 19.99 -11.02 -2.21
C GLY A 46 18.71 -10.52 -1.54
N TYR A 47 18.68 -9.28 -1.06
CA TYR A 47 17.48 -8.65 -0.52
C TYR A 47 16.36 -8.58 -1.56
N PHE A 48 16.65 -8.10 -2.78
CA PHE A 48 15.66 -8.08 -3.87
C PHE A 48 15.18 -9.48 -4.24
N ALA A 49 16.09 -10.46 -4.31
CA ALA A 49 15.73 -11.85 -4.58
C ALA A 49 14.80 -12.45 -3.51
N LEU A 50 14.98 -12.05 -2.24
CA LEU A 50 14.11 -12.48 -1.14
C LEU A 50 12.72 -11.81 -1.17
N VAL A 51 12.64 -10.55 -1.62
CA VAL A 51 11.38 -9.80 -1.72
C VAL A 51 10.56 -10.21 -2.94
N LEU A 52 11.19 -10.71 -4.02
CA LEU A 52 10.47 -11.13 -5.23
C LEU A 52 9.37 -12.20 -4.99
N PRO A 53 9.62 -13.28 -4.23
CA PRO A 53 8.57 -14.24 -3.87
C PRO A 53 7.43 -13.61 -3.07
N TYR A 54 7.73 -12.60 -2.24
CA TYR A 54 6.70 -11.92 -1.44
C TYR A 54 5.69 -11.18 -2.32
N LEU A 55 6.13 -10.60 -3.46
CA LEU A 55 5.24 -9.96 -4.43
C LEU A 55 4.20 -10.93 -5.02
N TYR A 56 4.54 -12.21 -5.17
CA TYR A 56 3.59 -13.22 -5.65
C TYR A 56 2.50 -13.57 -4.62
N PHE A 57 2.80 -13.40 -3.33
CA PHE A 57 1.86 -13.69 -2.24
C PHE A 57 0.87 -12.56 -1.98
N VAL A 58 1.17 -11.34 -2.44
CA VAL A 58 0.29 -10.18 -2.27
C VAL A 58 -0.87 -10.31 -3.25
N PRO A 59 -2.13 -10.38 -2.78
CA PRO A 59 -3.28 -10.45 -3.67
C PRO A 59 -3.36 -9.17 -4.51
N GLU A 60 -3.77 -9.32 -5.77
CA GLU A 60 -3.99 -8.18 -6.66
C GLU A 60 -5.03 -7.20 -6.09
N SER A 61 -4.89 -5.92 -6.46
CA SER A 61 -5.80 -4.87 -6.02
C SER A 61 -7.24 -5.16 -6.46
N PRO A 62 -8.22 -5.15 -5.54
CA PRO A 62 -9.63 -5.34 -5.89
C PRO A 62 -10.17 -4.20 -6.79
N TYR A 63 -9.63 -2.98 -6.67
CA TYR A 63 -10.01 -1.88 -7.55
C TYR A 63 -9.51 -2.09 -8.98
N TRP A 64 -8.29 -2.59 -9.13
CA TRP A 64 -7.75 -2.88 -10.46
C TRP A 64 -8.57 -3.99 -11.15
N LEU A 65 -8.88 -5.06 -10.42
CA LEU A 65 -9.73 -6.17 -10.90
C LEU A 65 -11.13 -5.69 -11.28
N PHE A 66 -11.72 -4.79 -10.49
CA PHE A 66 -13.01 -4.16 -10.80
C PHE A 66 -12.93 -3.29 -12.08
N SER A 67 -11.90 -2.46 -12.21
CA SER A 67 -11.72 -1.57 -13.37
C SER A 67 -11.42 -2.31 -14.68
N THR A 68 -10.80 -3.49 -14.58
CA THR A 68 -10.48 -4.36 -15.72
C THR A 68 -11.59 -5.37 -16.04
N GLN A 69 -12.75 -5.26 -15.37
CA GLN A 69 -13.93 -6.12 -15.54
C GLN A 69 -13.65 -7.62 -15.32
N LYS A 70 -12.62 -7.96 -14.52
CA LYS A 70 -12.26 -9.35 -14.19
C LYS A 70 -13.02 -9.84 -12.96
N TYR A 71 -14.33 -9.99 -13.09
CA TYR A 71 -15.24 -10.26 -11.96
C TYR A 71 -14.96 -11.58 -11.22
N ASN A 72 -14.55 -12.64 -11.92
CA ASN A 72 -14.23 -13.95 -11.31
C ASN A 72 -13.03 -13.86 -10.33
N GLN A 73 -11.99 -13.13 -10.72
CA GLN A 73 -10.80 -12.92 -9.87
C GLN A 73 -11.09 -11.96 -8.72
N LEU A 74 -11.93 -10.95 -8.98
CA LEU A 74 -12.40 -10.00 -7.97
C LEU A 74 -13.17 -10.71 -6.85
N GLU A 75 -14.11 -11.61 -7.21
CA GLU A 75 -14.91 -12.36 -6.23
C GLU A 75 -14.01 -13.24 -5.36
N HIS A 76 -13.05 -13.96 -5.95
CA HIS A 76 -12.10 -14.78 -5.21
C HIS A 76 -11.23 -13.96 -4.24
N CYS A 77 -10.76 -12.79 -4.68
CA CYS A 77 -10.00 -11.85 -3.85
C CYS A 77 -10.84 -11.34 -2.67
N LEU A 78 -12.07 -10.87 -2.95
CA LEU A 78 -13.00 -10.39 -1.92
C LEU A 78 -13.38 -11.48 -0.93
N ASN A 79 -13.60 -12.71 -1.38
CA ASN A 79 -13.90 -13.84 -0.51
C ASN A 79 -12.73 -14.16 0.44
N THR A 80 -11.50 -14.13 -0.07
CA THR A 80 -10.29 -14.34 0.75
C THR A 80 -10.11 -13.22 1.79
N ILE A 81 -10.43 -11.98 1.44
CA ILE A 81 -10.39 -10.85 2.37
C ILE A 81 -11.52 -10.96 3.41
N ALA A 82 -12.73 -11.33 2.99
CA ALA A 82 -13.89 -11.47 3.87
C ALA A 82 -13.69 -12.59 4.90
N THR A 83 -13.20 -13.76 4.47
CA THR A 83 -12.89 -14.90 5.35
C THR A 83 -11.81 -14.54 6.39
N LYS A 84 -10.74 -13.86 5.99
CA LYS A 84 -9.72 -13.35 6.93
C LYS A 84 -10.28 -12.34 7.94
N ASN A 85 -11.27 -11.55 7.53
CA ASN A 85 -11.96 -10.59 8.40
C ASN A 85 -13.14 -11.19 9.19
N GLY A 86 -13.35 -12.52 9.12
CA GLY A 86 -14.43 -13.20 9.83
C GLY A 86 -15.84 -12.89 9.33
N ARG A 87 -16.00 -12.41 8.09
CA ARG A 87 -17.32 -12.15 7.49
C ARG A 87 -17.77 -13.31 6.62
N THR A 88 -19.04 -13.70 6.78
CA THR A 88 -19.69 -14.76 6.00
C THR A 88 -20.01 -14.29 4.58
N HIS A 89 -19.99 -15.22 3.60
CA HIS A 89 -20.31 -14.94 2.20
C HIS A 89 -21.63 -14.18 2.02
N ASP A 90 -22.67 -14.61 2.72
CA ASP A 90 -24.03 -14.03 2.65
C ASP A 90 -24.10 -12.54 3.04
N GLN A 91 -23.16 -12.07 3.88
CA GLN A 91 -23.18 -10.69 4.37
C GLN A 91 -22.60 -9.68 3.39
N TRP A 92 -21.62 -10.07 2.56
CA TRP A 92 -20.94 -9.15 1.65
C TRP A 92 -21.32 -9.35 0.18
N HIS A 93 -21.74 -10.55 -0.22
CA HIS A 93 -22.18 -10.87 -1.57
C HIS A 93 -23.28 -9.94 -2.13
N PRO A 94 -24.35 -9.57 -1.39
CA PRO A 94 -25.37 -8.66 -1.93
C PRO A 94 -24.81 -7.26 -2.25
N TYR A 95 -23.83 -6.78 -1.47
CA TYR A 95 -23.18 -5.51 -1.72
C TYR A 95 -22.29 -5.55 -2.98
N TYR A 96 -21.62 -6.69 -3.22
CA TYR A 96 -20.85 -6.93 -4.43
C TYR A 96 -21.73 -6.87 -5.70
N ILE A 97 -22.88 -7.53 -5.69
CA ILE A 97 -23.82 -7.51 -6.83
C ILE A 97 -24.37 -6.11 -7.09
N GLN A 98 -24.66 -5.35 -6.02
CA GLN A 98 -25.08 -3.95 -6.13
C GLN A 98 -23.99 -3.07 -6.76
N LEU A 99 -22.72 -3.31 -6.41
CA LEU A 99 -21.56 -2.58 -6.94
C LEU A 99 -21.35 -2.79 -8.44
N ILE A 100 -21.70 -3.98 -8.96
CA ILE A 100 -21.59 -4.33 -10.38
C ILE A 100 -22.74 -3.74 -11.20
N HIS A 101 -23.97 -3.76 -10.64
CA HIS A 101 -25.15 -3.24 -11.34
C HIS A 101 -25.15 -1.72 -11.49
N ASP A 102 -24.56 -1.00 -10.55
CA ASP A 102 -24.45 0.46 -10.59
C ASP A 102 -22.97 0.89 -10.49
N PRO A 103 -22.23 0.84 -11.62
CA PRO A 103 -20.82 1.22 -11.64
C PRO A 103 -20.60 2.71 -11.38
N ASP A 104 -21.64 3.55 -11.54
CA ASP A 104 -21.60 4.97 -11.25
C ASP A 104 -21.49 5.24 -9.75
N ILE A 105 -22.10 4.40 -8.90
CA ILE A 105 -21.92 4.47 -7.44
C ILE A 105 -20.44 4.25 -7.08
N ALA A 106 -19.83 3.19 -7.61
CA ALA A 106 -18.41 2.90 -7.36
C ALA A 106 -17.50 4.02 -7.84
N MET A 107 -17.73 4.55 -9.05
CA MET A 107 -16.98 5.68 -9.60
C MET A 107 -17.19 6.96 -8.79
N ARG A 108 -18.41 7.25 -8.32
CA ARG A 108 -18.69 8.40 -7.44
C ARG A 108 -17.95 8.28 -6.12
N HIS A 109 -17.99 7.11 -5.47
CA HIS A 109 -17.25 6.86 -4.22
C HIS A 109 -15.74 6.99 -4.42
N ALA A 110 -15.19 6.43 -5.51
CA ALA A 110 -13.77 6.54 -5.83
C ALA A 110 -13.35 8.00 -6.09
N LYS A 111 -14.15 8.74 -6.87
CA LYS A 111 -13.91 10.17 -7.15
C LYS A 111 -14.01 11.02 -5.89
N HIS A 112 -14.96 10.71 -5.01
CA HIS A 112 -15.12 11.41 -3.73
C HIS A 112 -13.96 11.11 -2.77
N ALA A 113 -13.53 9.85 -2.67
CA ALA A 113 -12.38 9.43 -1.86
C ALA A 113 -11.07 10.03 -2.36
N ALA A 114 -10.87 10.10 -3.69
CA ALA A 114 -9.73 10.76 -4.32
C ALA A 114 -9.73 12.27 -4.06
N ARG A 115 -10.90 12.93 -4.14
CA ARG A 115 -11.04 14.35 -3.81
C ARG A 115 -10.73 14.63 -2.34
N THR A 116 -11.29 13.85 -1.43
CA THR A 116 -11.03 13.99 0.02
C THR A 116 -9.58 13.69 0.38
N THR A 117 -8.95 12.71 -0.27
CA THR A 117 -7.52 12.42 -0.10
C THR A 117 -6.66 13.56 -0.62
N ARG A 118 -6.99 14.13 -1.79
CA ARG A 118 -6.29 15.28 -2.36
C ARG A 118 -6.42 16.52 -1.49
N GLU A 119 -7.61 16.79 -0.94
CA GLU A 119 -7.86 17.92 -0.03
C GLU A 119 -7.09 17.76 1.28
N LYS A 120 -7.11 16.55 1.89
CA LYS A 120 -6.31 16.24 3.08
C LYS A 120 -4.80 16.34 2.79
N PHE A 121 -4.35 15.84 1.64
CA PHE A 121 -2.96 15.93 1.21
C PHE A 121 -2.54 17.40 1.03
N LEU A 122 -3.33 18.21 0.30
CA LEU A 122 -3.07 19.65 0.11
C LEU A 122 -2.93 20.39 1.46
N MET A 123 -3.74 20.01 2.45
CA MET A 123 -3.70 20.59 3.78
C MET A 123 -2.43 20.20 4.57
N HIS A 124 -1.80 19.07 4.25
CA HIS A 124 -0.59 18.57 4.92
C HIS A 124 0.72 18.89 4.18
N ILE A 125 0.66 19.36 2.92
CA ILE A 125 1.81 19.84 2.14
C ILE A 125 2.71 20.83 2.93
N PRO A 126 2.19 21.88 3.60
CA PRO A 126 3.08 22.81 4.31
C PRO A 126 3.84 22.14 5.47
N ARG A 127 3.22 21.18 6.18
CA ARG A 127 3.89 20.40 7.23
C ARG A 127 4.93 19.43 6.68
N LEU A 128 4.67 18.82 5.53
CA LEU A 128 5.61 17.91 4.85
C LEU A 128 6.83 18.66 4.30
N ILE A 129 6.64 19.88 3.76
CA ILE A 129 7.74 20.74 3.31
C ILE A 129 8.64 21.14 4.48
N ILE A 130 8.05 21.49 5.63
CA ILE A 130 8.80 21.84 6.85
C ILE A 130 9.57 20.63 7.40
N CYS A 131 8.97 19.43 7.43
CA CYS A 131 9.66 18.20 7.84
C CYS A 131 10.77 17.80 6.85
N GLY A 132 10.55 17.96 5.54
CA GLY A 132 11.56 17.68 4.52
C GLY A 132 12.76 18.63 4.61
N LEU A 133 12.52 19.92 4.86
CA LEU A 133 13.58 20.91 5.10
C LEU A 133 14.37 20.64 6.39
N LEU A 134 13.69 20.24 7.47
CA LEU A 134 14.37 19.84 8.71
C LEU A 134 15.26 18.60 8.51
N GLY A 135 14.77 17.58 7.79
CA GLY A 135 15.53 16.38 7.48
C GLY A 135 16.77 16.65 6.61
N PHE A 136 16.65 17.57 5.64
CA PHE A 136 17.76 17.99 4.79
C PHE A 136 18.84 18.76 5.57
N VAL A 137 18.46 19.60 6.52
CA VAL A 137 19.40 20.34 7.40
C VAL A 137 20.14 19.42 8.37
N THR A 138 19.53 18.32 8.80
CA THR A 138 20.17 17.35 9.70
C THR A 138 21.11 16.35 9.02
N MET A 139 21.13 16.33 7.69
CA MET A 139 21.96 15.43 6.87
C MET A 139 23.16 16.15 6.21
N LEU A 140 23.38 17.44 6.54
CA LEU A 140 24.59 18.20 6.17
C LEU A 140 25.54 18.34 7.36
#